data_AF-A0A956LKG7-F1
#
_entry.id   AF-A0A956LKG7-F1
#
_cell.length_a   1.000
_cell.length_b   1.000
_cell.length_c   1.000
_cell.angle_alpha   90.00
_cell.angle_beta   90.00
_cell.angle_gamma   90.00
#
_symmetry.space_group_name_H-M   'P 1'
#
loop_
_entity.id
_entity.type
_entity.pdbx_description
1 polymer ?
#
loop_
_entity_poly.entity_id
_entity_poly.type
_entity_poly.pdbx_seq_one_letter_code
_entity_poly.pdbx_strand_id
1 'polypeptide(L)'
;MDVGACYVVEGPEVAGLLGLVALSRRPYAVGCWEYTGPGEHPCAELDALWVRPSARRRGVGRALLRAALDWTRAEGLATLCASVEDQARDGAASALRACGFRSVVTRDRYHKRVTDGPAAPREPDDITARPLTEADLVVALRIRAYSEPKFPRTWHLVQLCALLEDEARASRAGFFIDGANEANSPLGYAEVTLRAPALAEVEFFHGFRLRHRAVRLPRERRVSAEIVSACEAWARARGCARLLTSEDIAHERYPKRRLLAPEHGFEALPRRTYYAREAVPPPPSLETPAPVVLRGTAFAEGRASLDDLVDTLREHAPEAAAVITTRIRRYETFPDRDEPTGALARIWRWARGDRREEDRREAYAAAVREHREALRAFARSPWATRWDPEELLTHSLSETLPQPLVALGTPTASVRALAQRWTLVRHTSLRFARSYDDALCQQLLRSPYLTRVTAARFDRVRVSVETLRRVLDPAVLPQLTTLDLDGEGGAADYDRICPWESPDVVTATISLEHLRAIAACEGSARLRHLGVAYNALPAEAVDVLLDSPNLRGLRSLRAVPGNFDAGSTERRDAAVARLARRFGDGFGHYKSEYVQGCLRAHGGASSS
;
A
#
# COMPACT_ATOMS: atom_id res chain seq x y z
N MET A 1 -19.44 -7.65 -8.95
CA MET A 1 -19.18 -8.11 -7.57
C MET A 1 -19.24 -9.60 -7.58
N ASP A 2 -18.28 -10.25 -6.93
CA ASP A 2 -18.17 -11.71 -6.93
C ASP A 2 -19.22 -12.33 -5.99
N VAL A 3 -19.70 -13.49 -6.45
CA VAL A 3 -20.50 -14.52 -5.77
C VAL A 3 -20.67 -14.28 -4.27
N GLY A 4 -21.88 -13.86 -3.91
CA GLY A 4 -22.34 -13.84 -2.54
C GLY A 4 -23.14 -15.09 -2.19
N ALA A 5 -23.44 -15.25 -0.91
CA ALA A 5 -24.41 -16.23 -0.46
C ALA A 5 -25.50 -15.56 0.36
N CYS A 6 -26.72 -16.06 0.25
CA CYS A 6 -27.82 -15.68 1.12
C CYS A 6 -28.43 -16.92 1.75
N TYR A 7 -28.59 -16.88 3.07
CA TYR A 7 -29.25 -17.92 3.82
C TYR A 7 -30.47 -17.33 4.52
N VAL A 8 -31.57 -18.08 4.48
CA VAL A 8 -32.83 -17.72 5.13
C VAL A 8 -33.24 -18.80 6.13
N VAL A 9 -33.94 -18.36 7.17
CA VAL A 9 -34.66 -19.24 8.09
C VAL A 9 -36.15 -18.98 7.91
N GLU A 10 -36.89 -20.03 7.60
CA GLU A 10 -38.35 -19.99 7.44
C GLU A 10 -39.04 -20.60 8.67
N GLY A 11 -40.22 -20.09 9.01
CA GLY A 11 -41.06 -20.61 10.09
C GLY A 11 -42.16 -21.54 9.60
N PRO A 12 -42.76 -22.35 10.49
CA PRO A 12 -43.87 -23.24 10.16
C PRO A 12 -45.20 -22.50 9.89
N GLU A 13 -45.33 -21.26 10.37
CA GLU A 13 -46.46 -20.41 10.01
C GLU A 13 -46.26 -19.88 8.58
N VAL A 14 -47.26 -20.12 7.72
CA VAL A 14 -47.29 -19.88 6.27
C VAL A 14 -46.34 -18.77 5.82
N ALA A 15 -45.25 -19.15 5.12
CA ALA A 15 -44.29 -18.27 4.44
C ALA A 15 -43.57 -17.21 5.31
N GLY A 16 -43.55 -17.35 6.64
CA GLY A 16 -42.94 -16.35 7.50
C GLY A 16 -41.41 -16.44 7.53
N LEU A 17 -40.71 -15.60 6.77
CA LEU A 17 -39.26 -15.40 6.91
C LEU A 17 -38.91 -14.98 8.36
N LEU A 18 -38.21 -15.83 9.08
CA LEU A 18 -37.79 -15.58 10.46
C LEU A 18 -36.45 -14.87 10.54
N GLY A 19 -35.59 -15.01 9.53
CA GLY A 19 -34.32 -14.35 9.49
C GLY A 19 -33.57 -14.58 8.19
N LEU A 20 -32.55 -13.75 7.96
CA LEU A 20 -31.73 -13.77 6.77
C LEU A 20 -30.30 -13.34 7.10
N VAL A 21 -29.33 -13.93 6.39
CA VAL A 21 -27.95 -13.43 6.31
C VAL A 21 -27.51 -13.36 4.85
N ALA A 22 -26.89 -12.25 4.46
CA ALA A 22 -26.26 -12.06 3.15
C ALA A 22 -24.76 -11.83 3.32
N LEU A 23 -23.97 -12.40 2.42
CA LEU A 23 -22.52 -12.47 2.46
C LEU A 23 -21.94 -12.12 1.11
N SER A 24 -20.77 -11.50 1.09
CA SER A 24 -19.95 -11.37 -0.12
C SER A 24 -18.51 -11.76 0.15
N ARG A 25 -17.84 -12.23 -0.91
CA ARG A 25 -16.39 -12.36 -0.92
C ARG A 25 -15.80 -10.99 -1.18
N ARG A 26 -14.85 -10.58 -0.33
CA ARG A 26 -14.09 -9.35 -0.48
C ARG A 26 -12.61 -9.66 -0.61
N PRO A 27 -11.86 -8.91 -1.43
CA PRO A 27 -10.40 -8.92 -1.34
C PRO A 27 -9.91 -8.39 0.02
N TYR A 28 -10.74 -7.58 0.68
CA TYR A 28 -10.48 -7.00 1.99
C TYR A 28 -11.78 -6.51 2.66
N ALA A 29 -11.88 -6.68 3.98
CA ALA A 29 -12.89 -6.03 4.81
C ALA A 29 -12.22 -5.36 6.02
N VAL A 30 -12.84 -4.30 6.54
CA VAL A 30 -12.33 -3.58 7.71
C VAL A 30 -12.20 -4.53 8.89
N GLY A 31 -10.97 -4.68 9.39
CA GLY A 31 -10.63 -5.54 10.53
C GLY A 31 -10.12 -6.95 10.18
N CYS A 32 -10.09 -7.35 8.90
CA CYS A 32 -9.54 -8.68 8.54
C CYS A 32 -8.02 -8.80 8.77
N TRP A 33 -7.28 -7.70 8.61
CA TRP A 33 -5.82 -7.63 8.71
C TRP A 33 -5.24 -7.98 10.10
N GLU A 34 -6.01 -7.88 11.17
CA GLU A 34 -5.56 -8.32 12.50
C GLU A 34 -5.34 -9.84 12.55
N TYR A 35 -6.07 -10.60 11.75
CA TYR A 35 -6.00 -12.06 11.71
C TYR A 35 -5.05 -12.57 10.64
N THR A 36 -5.02 -11.88 9.49
CA THR A 36 -4.29 -12.37 8.32
C THR A 36 -2.95 -11.69 8.10
N GLY A 37 -2.62 -10.66 8.89
CA GLY A 37 -1.46 -9.81 8.65
C GLY A 37 -1.63 -8.87 7.45
N PRO A 38 -0.61 -8.04 7.16
CA PRO A 38 -0.59 -7.20 5.97
C PRO A 38 -0.44 -8.07 4.72
N GLY A 39 -1.52 -8.19 3.93
CA GLY A 39 -1.54 -9.00 2.72
C GLY A 39 -2.94 -9.10 2.09
N GLU A 40 -3.00 -9.54 0.84
CA GLU A 40 -4.25 -9.82 0.12
C GLU A 40 -4.82 -11.16 0.60
N HIS A 41 -5.50 -11.14 1.74
CA HIS A 41 -6.22 -12.31 2.24
C HIS A 41 -7.70 -12.08 2.02
N PRO A 42 -8.32 -12.74 1.00
CA PRO A 42 -9.74 -12.57 0.77
C PRO A 42 -10.51 -13.03 2.01
N CYS A 43 -11.56 -12.29 2.34
CA CYS A 43 -12.40 -12.54 3.50
C CYS A 43 -13.88 -12.52 3.11
N ALA A 44 -14.72 -13.15 3.92
CA ALA A 44 -16.15 -12.99 3.82
C ALA A 44 -16.57 -11.71 4.56
N GLU A 45 -17.46 -10.91 3.98
CA GLU A 45 -18.12 -9.81 4.66
C GLU A 45 -19.60 -10.12 4.82
N LEU A 46 -20.10 -9.93 6.04
CA LEU A 46 -21.51 -9.99 6.37
C LEU A 46 -22.18 -8.70 5.90
N ASP A 47 -22.75 -8.76 4.70
CA ASP A 47 -23.46 -7.66 4.08
C ASP A 47 -24.84 -7.43 4.68
N ALA A 48 -25.53 -8.42 5.25
CA ALA A 48 -26.75 -8.18 6.02
C ALA A 48 -27.01 -9.29 7.02
N LEU A 49 -27.47 -8.96 8.23
CA LEU A 49 -28.01 -9.92 9.20
C LEU A 49 -29.30 -9.35 9.74
N TRP A 50 -30.39 -10.10 9.58
CA TRP A 50 -31.69 -9.71 10.10
C TRP A 50 -32.38 -10.92 10.73
N VAL A 51 -33.07 -10.66 11.85
CA VAL A 51 -33.91 -11.64 12.53
C VAL A 51 -35.21 -10.93 12.90
N ARG A 52 -36.33 -11.52 12.48
CA ARG A 52 -37.68 -11.05 12.79
C ARG A 52 -37.80 -10.84 14.30
N PRO A 53 -38.36 -9.71 14.78
CA PRO A 53 -38.45 -9.43 16.23
C PRO A 53 -39.02 -10.59 17.06
N SER A 54 -40.10 -11.23 16.59
CA SER A 54 -40.74 -12.39 17.23
C SER A 54 -39.91 -13.69 17.18
N ALA A 55 -38.87 -13.74 16.35
CA ALA A 55 -37.95 -14.87 16.22
C ALA A 55 -36.61 -14.66 16.97
N ARG A 56 -36.42 -13.50 17.60
CA ARG A 56 -35.20 -13.20 18.37
C ARG A 56 -35.12 -14.10 19.61
N ARG A 57 -33.89 -14.33 20.09
CA ARG A 57 -33.60 -15.18 21.26
C ARG A 57 -34.04 -16.64 21.14
N ARG A 58 -34.51 -17.09 19.96
CA ARG A 58 -34.87 -18.48 19.64
C ARG A 58 -33.79 -19.24 18.86
N GLY A 59 -32.55 -18.74 18.87
CA GLY A 59 -31.43 -19.36 18.15
C GLY A 59 -31.31 -19.02 16.66
N VAL A 60 -32.29 -18.34 16.04
CA VAL A 60 -32.28 -18.01 14.59
C VAL A 60 -31.02 -17.26 14.16
N GLY A 61 -30.63 -16.19 14.88
CA GLY A 61 -29.41 -15.44 14.56
C GLY A 61 -28.13 -16.28 14.68
N ARG A 62 -28.08 -17.23 15.62
CA ARG A 62 -26.96 -18.16 15.78
C ARG A 62 -26.89 -19.16 14.61
N ALA A 63 -28.04 -19.66 14.17
CA ALA A 63 -28.13 -20.56 13.01
C ALA A 63 -27.65 -19.86 11.73
N LEU A 64 -28.09 -18.62 11.48
CA LEU A 64 -27.64 -17.81 10.35
C LEU A 64 -26.13 -17.52 10.39
N LEU A 65 -25.59 -17.12 11.56
CA LEU A 65 -24.15 -16.88 11.70
C LEU A 65 -23.32 -18.16 11.53
N ARG A 66 -23.84 -19.33 11.93
CA ARG A 66 -23.21 -20.62 11.68
C ARG A 66 -23.17 -20.92 10.18
N ALA A 67 -24.29 -20.77 9.48
CA ALA A 67 -24.34 -20.94 8.02
C ALA A 67 -23.37 -20.00 7.30
N ALA A 68 -23.24 -18.76 7.75
CA ALA A 68 -22.27 -17.82 7.22
C ALA A 68 -20.81 -18.25 7.42
N LEU A 69 -20.48 -18.80 8.60
CA LEU A 69 -19.14 -19.34 8.86
C LEU A 69 -18.85 -20.60 8.06
N ASP A 70 -19.84 -21.48 7.92
CA ASP A 70 -19.72 -22.71 7.12
C ASP A 70 -19.51 -22.36 5.64
N TRP A 71 -20.23 -21.35 5.11
CA TRP A 71 -19.97 -20.80 3.78
C TRP A 71 -18.56 -20.20 3.65
N THR A 72 -18.15 -19.38 4.62
CA THR A 72 -16.82 -18.75 4.62
C THR A 72 -15.71 -19.81 4.52
N ARG A 73 -15.85 -20.94 5.24
CA ARG A 73 -14.94 -22.08 5.16
C ARG A 73 -14.98 -22.78 3.81
N ALA A 74 -16.18 -23.02 3.27
CA ALA A 74 -16.36 -23.67 1.98
C ALA A 74 -15.70 -22.88 0.84
N GLU A 75 -15.68 -21.55 0.94
CA GLU A 75 -14.99 -20.66 -0.01
C GLU A 75 -13.48 -20.54 0.22
N GLY A 76 -12.92 -21.27 1.20
CA GLY A 76 -11.50 -21.21 1.54
C GLY A 76 -11.07 -19.87 2.15
N LEU A 77 -12.02 -19.10 2.71
CA LEU A 77 -11.76 -17.79 3.29
C LEU A 77 -11.40 -17.93 4.78
N ALA A 78 -10.35 -17.23 5.20
CA ALA A 78 -9.83 -17.37 6.57
C ALA A 78 -10.65 -16.61 7.62
N THR A 79 -11.40 -15.57 7.22
CA THR A 79 -12.04 -14.63 8.14
C THR A 79 -13.42 -14.24 7.67
N LEU A 80 -14.38 -14.18 8.60
CA LEU A 80 -15.70 -13.57 8.42
C LEU A 80 -15.75 -12.25 9.19
N CYS A 81 -16.00 -11.16 8.47
CA CYS A 81 -16.12 -9.80 9.00
C CYS A 81 -17.59 -9.37 9.06
N ALA A 82 -17.94 -8.55 10.04
CA ALA A 82 -19.27 -7.96 10.19
C ALA A 82 -19.15 -6.53 10.72
N SER A 83 -20.16 -5.70 10.49
CA SER A 83 -20.22 -4.37 11.09
C SER A 83 -21.60 -4.08 11.68
N VAL A 84 -21.61 -3.47 12.87
CA VAL A 84 -22.81 -3.13 13.63
C VAL A 84 -22.78 -1.64 13.97
N GLU A 85 -23.89 -0.95 13.76
CA GLU A 85 -24.04 0.44 14.21
C GLU A 85 -24.39 0.49 15.69
N ASP A 86 -23.68 1.30 16.47
CA ASP A 86 -23.72 1.34 17.94
C ASP A 86 -25.11 1.69 18.47
N GLN A 87 -25.84 2.60 17.82
CA GLN A 87 -27.22 2.93 18.22
C GLN A 87 -28.26 1.86 17.84
N ALA A 88 -27.89 0.91 16.99
CA ALA A 88 -28.83 0.04 16.29
C ALA A 88 -28.79 -1.43 16.74
N ARG A 89 -28.62 -1.72 18.05
CA ARG A 89 -28.98 -2.96 18.80
C ARG A 89 -27.78 -3.62 19.50
N ASP A 90 -27.74 -3.48 20.83
CA ASP A 90 -26.95 -4.34 21.73
C ASP A 90 -27.13 -5.83 21.41
N GLY A 91 -28.32 -6.23 20.94
CA GLY A 91 -28.63 -7.59 20.55
C GLY A 91 -27.76 -8.14 19.40
N ALA A 92 -27.43 -7.33 18.38
CA ALA A 92 -26.62 -7.80 17.25
C ALA A 92 -25.15 -7.95 17.64
N ALA A 93 -24.61 -6.94 18.34
CA ALA A 93 -23.26 -6.99 18.88
C ALA A 93 -23.08 -8.15 19.89
N SER A 94 -24.07 -8.35 20.78
CA SER A 94 -24.11 -9.48 21.71
C SER A 94 -24.17 -10.82 20.98
N ALA A 95 -24.98 -10.94 19.91
CA ALA A 95 -25.07 -12.15 19.11
C ALA A 95 -23.75 -12.48 18.41
N LEU A 96 -23.06 -11.48 17.83
CA LEU A 96 -21.73 -11.66 17.22
C LEU A 96 -20.71 -12.12 18.27
N ARG A 97 -20.62 -11.45 19.43
CA ARG A 97 -19.72 -11.86 20.52
C ARG A 97 -20.01 -13.27 21.04
N ALA A 98 -21.29 -13.61 21.21
CA ALA A 98 -21.71 -14.96 21.60
C ALA A 98 -21.38 -16.01 20.53
N CYS A 99 -21.23 -15.59 19.27
CA CYS A 99 -20.72 -16.41 18.18
C CYS A 99 -19.21 -16.22 17.97
N GLY A 100 -18.44 -15.83 18.98
CA GLY A 100 -16.98 -15.81 18.94
C GLY A 100 -16.34 -14.69 18.09
N PHE A 101 -17.12 -13.73 17.60
CA PHE A 101 -16.54 -12.55 16.95
C PHE A 101 -15.92 -11.62 17.99
N ARG A 102 -14.79 -11.01 17.63
CA ARG A 102 -14.13 -9.97 18.42
C ARG A 102 -14.32 -8.62 17.75
N SER A 103 -14.50 -7.56 18.54
CA SER A 103 -14.46 -6.19 18.01
C SER A 103 -13.03 -5.85 17.62
N VAL A 104 -12.85 -5.35 16.40
CA VAL A 104 -11.53 -5.03 15.83
C VAL A 104 -11.32 -3.52 15.79
N VAL A 105 -12.30 -2.78 15.27
CA VAL A 105 -12.21 -1.33 15.13
C VAL A 105 -13.57 -0.68 15.24
N THR A 106 -13.64 0.49 15.87
CA THR A 106 -14.83 1.35 15.85
C THR A 106 -14.54 2.59 15.02
N ARG A 107 -15.46 2.90 14.11
CA ARG A 107 -15.43 4.10 13.26
C ARG A 107 -16.49 5.09 13.68
N ASP A 108 -16.09 6.35 13.81
CA ASP A 108 -17.03 7.45 13.86
C ASP A 108 -17.52 7.65 12.44
N ARG A 109 -18.80 7.92 12.29
CA ARG A 109 -19.41 8.24 11.01
C ARG A 109 -19.91 9.65 11.10
N TYR A 110 -19.89 10.36 9.98
CA TYR A 110 -20.36 11.71 9.91
C TYR A 110 -21.17 11.92 8.64
N HIS A 111 -22.07 12.89 8.68
CA HIS A 111 -22.76 13.36 7.51
C HIS A 111 -22.80 14.88 7.48
N LYS A 112 -22.81 15.45 6.29
CA LYS A 112 -23.00 16.89 6.10
C LYS A 112 -24.08 17.10 5.06
N ARG A 113 -25.05 17.96 5.34
CA ARG A 113 -25.99 18.40 4.30
C ARG A 113 -25.23 19.28 3.31
N VAL A 114 -25.37 18.98 2.04
CA VAL A 114 -24.88 19.86 0.97
C VAL A 114 -25.93 20.94 0.82
N THR A 115 -25.73 22.07 1.49
CA THR A 115 -26.63 23.23 1.41
C THR A 115 -26.15 24.22 0.36
N ASP A 116 -27.04 25.11 -0.06
CA ASP A 116 -26.74 26.30 -0.90
C ASP A 116 -26.02 27.41 -0.11
N GLY A 117 -25.31 27.03 0.96
CA GLY A 117 -24.56 27.95 1.81
C GLY A 117 -23.52 28.76 1.01
N PRO A 118 -23.13 29.94 1.52
CA PRO A 118 -22.32 30.90 0.78
C PRO A 118 -21.09 30.25 0.18
N ALA A 119 -20.80 30.73 -1.04
CA ALA A 119 -19.79 30.25 -1.96
C ALA A 119 -18.45 29.92 -1.30
N ALA A 120 -17.73 29.03 -1.97
CA ALA A 120 -16.40 28.51 -1.69
C ALA A 120 -15.53 29.39 -0.75
N PRO A 121 -14.76 28.78 0.17
CA PRO A 121 -13.72 29.50 0.90
C PRO A 121 -12.93 30.36 -0.10
N ARG A 122 -12.64 31.61 0.29
CA ARG A 122 -11.84 32.51 -0.54
C ARG A 122 -10.58 31.77 -0.95
N GLU A 123 -10.41 31.55 -2.26
CA GLU A 123 -9.23 30.93 -2.85
C GLU A 123 -7.99 31.51 -2.16
N PRO A 124 -7.23 30.70 -1.42
CA PRO A 124 -5.88 31.08 -1.09
C PRO A 124 -5.11 31.13 -2.41
N ASP A 125 -4.33 32.19 -2.65
CA ASP A 125 -3.52 32.34 -3.88
C ASP A 125 -2.55 31.15 -4.11
N ASP A 126 -2.39 30.24 -3.14
CA ASP A 126 -1.41 29.16 -3.13
C ASP A 126 -1.96 27.72 -3.02
N ILE A 127 -3.28 27.49 -3.00
CA ILE A 127 -3.83 26.12 -2.88
C ILE A 127 -5.01 25.94 -3.82
N THR A 128 -4.92 24.97 -4.74
CA THR A 128 -6.02 24.63 -5.64
C THR A 128 -6.40 23.17 -5.51
N ALA A 129 -7.69 22.90 -5.38
CA ALA A 129 -8.24 21.56 -5.44
C ALA A 129 -8.76 21.28 -6.86
N ARG A 130 -8.37 20.16 -7.46
CA ARG A 130 -8.83 19.78 -8.80
C ARG A 130 -9.09 18.28 -8.91
N PRO A 131 -9.91 17.84 -9.89
CA PRO A 131 -10.07 16.42 -10.18
C PRO A 131 -8.74 15.73 -10.45
N LEU A 132 -8.63 14.49 -9.97
CA LEU A 132 -7.54 13.55 -10.28
C LEU A 132 -7.51 13.29 -11.79
N THR A 133 -6.33 13.35 -12.39
CA THR A 133 -6.07 13.02 -13.80
C THR A 133 -5.07 11.88 -13.92
N GLU A 134 -4.89 11.31 -15.11
CA GLU A 134 -3.87 10.29 -15.37
C GLU A 134 -2.46 10.74 -14.98
N ALA A 135 -2.13 12.02 -15.18
CA ALA A 135 -0.83 12.58 -14.81
C ALA A 135 -0.53 12.49 -13.31
N ASP A 136 -1.57 12.42 -12.49
CA ASP A 136 -1.44 12.39 -11.03
C ASP A 136 -1.30 10.97 -10.48
N LEU A 137 -1.52 9.92 -11.28
CA LEU A 137 -1.55 8.51 -10.81
C LEU A 137 -0.34 8.12 -9.98
N VAL A 138 0.85 8.51 -10.43
CA VAL A 138 2.11 8.19 -9.73
C VAL A 138 2.14 8.83 -8.35
N VAL A 139 1.66 10.07 -8.23
CA VAL A 139 1.67 10.78 -6.96
C VAL A 139 0.54 10.34 -6.05
N ALA A 140 -0.65 10.12 -6.62
CA ALA A 140 -1.78 9.47 -5.97
C ALA A 140 -1.37 8.15 -5.33
N LEU A 141 -0.70 7.29 -6.10
CA LEU A 141 -0.21 6.00 -5.65
C LEU A 141 0.81 6.14 -4.50
N ARG A 142 1.72 7.12 -4.57
CA ARG A 142 2.67 7.41 -3.48
C ARG A 142 1.96 7.85 -2.21
N ILE A 143 0.99 8.76 -2.32
CA ILE A 143 0.19 9.25 -1.20
C ILE A 143 -0.61 8.11 -0.58
N ARG A 144 -1.29 7.28 -1.38
CA ARG A 144 -2.07 6.14 -0.87
C ARG A 144 -1.19 5.08 -0.22
N ALA A 145 -0.11 4.66 -0.87
CA ALA A 145 0.82 3.69 -0.31
C ALA A 145 1.49 4.18 0.98
N TYR A 146 1.62 5.50 1.15
CA TYR A 146 2.11 6.11 2.38
C TYR A 146 1.02 6.18 3.47
N SER A 147 -0.22 6.54 3.09
CA SER A 147 -1.35 6.73 4.02
C SER A 147 -1.90 5.41 4.53
N GLU A 148 -1.87 4.39 3.68
CA GLU A 148 -2.43 3.08 3.95
C GLU A 148 -1.40 1.98 3.61
N PRO A 149 -0.24 1.96 4.27
CA PRO A 149 0.86 1.05 3.94
C PRO A 149 0.52 -0.43 4.12
N LYS A 150 -0.63 -0.72 4.74
CA LYS A 150 -1.21 -2.06 4.88
C LYS A 150 -1.74 -2.64 3.57
N PHE A 151 -2.02 -1.81 2.56
CA PHE A 151 -2.43 -2.27 1.24
C PHE A 151 -1.24 -2.28 0.28
N PRO A 152 -1.12 -3.30 -0.59
CA PRO A 152 -0.06 -3.33 -1.58
C PRO A 152 -0.29 -2.23 -2.63
N ARG A 153 0.81 -1.73 -3.21
CA ARG A 153 0.74 -0.68 -4.25
C ARG A 153 -0.10 -1.09 -5.45
N THR A 154 -0.09 -2.38 -5.80
CA THR A 154 -0.92 -2.93 -6.89
C THR A 154 -2.41 -2.71 -6.62
N TRP A 155 -2.86 -2.92 -5.39
CA TRP A 155 -4.26 -2.69 -5.00
C TRP A 155 -4.64 -1.21 -5.11
N HIS A 156 -3.79 -0.31 -4.61
CA HIS A 156 -4.00 1.13 -4.77
C HIS A 156 -4.04 1.57 -6.24
N LEU A 157 -3.14 1.01 -7.06
CA LEU A 157 -3.10 1.30 -8.48
C LEU A 157 -4.38 0.84 -9.18
N VAL A 158 -4.85 -0.39 -8.91
CA VAL A 158 -6.12 -0.90 -9.48
C VAL A 158 -7.28 0.01 -9.11
N GLN A 159 -7.36 0.47 -7.86
CA GLN A 159 -8.43 1.38 -7.45
C GLN A 159 -8.32 2.77 -8.11
N LEU A 160 -7.10 3.31 -8.25
CA LEU A 160 -6.89 4.59 -8.91
C LEU A 160 -7.17 4.51 -10.42
N CYS A 161 -6.77 3.41 -11.08
CA CYS A 161 -7.14 3.14 -12.47
C CYS A 161 -8.66 3.01 -12.61
N ALA A 162 -9.31 2.24 -11.72
CA ALA A 162 -10.76 2.12 -11.73
C ALA A 162 -11.48 3.45 -11.48
N LEU A 163 -10.87 4.37 -10.74
CA LEU A 163 -11.40 5.72 -10.51
C LEU A 163 -11.29 6.62 -11.74
N LEU A 164 -10.22 6.46 -12.53
CA LEU A 164 -9.99 7.21 -13.78
C LEU A 164 -10.74 6.62 -14.98
N GLU A 165 -10.82 5.30 -15.09
CA GLU A 165 -11.62 4.62 -16.11
C GLU A 165 -13.12 4.92 -15.96
N ASP A 166 -13.54 5.27 -14.74
CA ASP A 166 -14.92 5.68 -14.44
C ASP A 166 -15.22 7.13 -14.86
N GLU A 167 -14.33 7.85 -15.56
CA GLU A 167 -14.66 9.17 -16.15
C GLU A 167 -15.87 9.09 -17.10
N ALA A 168 -16.13 7.92 -17.69
CA ALA A 168 -17.33 7.66 -18.48
C ALA A 168 -18.62 7.47 -17.64
N ARG A 169 -18.55 7.36 -16.30
CA ARG A 169 -19.72 7.28 -15.42
C ARG A 169 -19.64 8.37 -14.34
N ALA A 170 -20.64 9.25 -14.33
CA ALA A 170 -20.76 10.41 -13.45
C ALA A 170 -20.71 10.16 -11.92
N SER A 171 -20.47 8.93 -11.46
CA SER A 171 -20.62 8.47 -10.08
C SER A 171 -19.38 8.52 -9.20
N ARG A 172 -18.18 8.81 -9.70
CA ARG A 172 -16.96 8.89 -8.86
C ARG A 172 -16.07 10.06 -9.25
N ALA A 173 -15.33 10.59 -8.29
CA ALA A 173 -14.25 11.55 -8.51
C ALA A 173 -13.17 11.43 -7.43
N GLY A 174 -11.91 11.47 -7.85
CA GLY A 174 -10.79 11.80 -6.98
C GLY A 174 -10.50 13.30 -7.02
N PHE A 175 -10.09 13.88 -5.90
CA PHE A 175 -9.62 15.26 -5.81
C PHE A 175 -8.19 15.29 -5.30
N PHE A 176 -7.33 16.03 -5.99
CA PHE A 176 -6.01 16.42 -5.51
C PHE A 176 -6.05 17.84 -5.01
N ILE A 177 -5.22 18.13 -4.01
CA ILE A 177 -4.80 19.50 -3.74
C ILE A 177 -3.38 19.69 -4.20
N ASP A 178 -3.19 20.64 -5.11
CA ASP A 178 -1.89 21.19 -5.45
C ASP A 178 -1.62 22.39 -4.53
N GLY A 179 -0.44 22.41 -3.93
CA GLY A 179 0.09 23.61 -3.30
C GLY A 179 0.95 24.36 -4.32
N ALA A 180 0.84 25.67 -4.39
CA ALA A 180 1.62 26.54 -5.29
C ALA A 180 3.10 26.66 -4.89
N ASN A 181 3.67 25.65 -4.23
CA ASN A 181 5.12 25.60 -4.06
C ASN A 181 5.78 25.24 -5.40
N GLU A 182 6.99 25.74 -5.62
CA GLU A 182 7.79 25.56 -6.85
C GLU A 182 8.01 24.09 -7.28
N ALA A 183 7.65 23.12 -6.42
CA ALA A 183 7.80 21.70 -6.68
C ALA A 183 6.56 21.03 -7.28
N ASN A 184 5.42 21.73 -7.41
CA ASN A 184 4.17 21.21 -7.96
C ASN A 184 3.77 19.84 -7.33
N SER A 185 4.08 19.66 -6.04
CA SER A 185 3.86 18.39 -5.35
C SER A 185 2.51 18.46 -4.61
N PRO A 186 1.56 17.58 -4.90
CA PRO A 186 0.27 17.59 -4.24
C PRO A 186 0.42 17.41 -2.73
N LEU A 187 -0.38 18.17 -1.99
CA LEU A 187 -0.37 18.25 -0.54
C LEU A 187 -1.31 17.24 0.11
N GLY A 188 -2.31 16.75 -0.63
CA GLY A 188 -3.33 15.83 -0.14
C GLY A 188 -4.22 15.28 -1.25
N TYR A 189 -5.05 14.30 -0.89
CA TYR A 189 -5.99 13.63 -1.78
C TYR A 189 -7.30 13.32 -1.04
N ALA A 190 -8.43 13.36 -1.74
CA ALA A 190 -9.72 12.86 -1.27
C ALA A 190 -10.44 12.08 -2.37
N GLU A 191 -11.21 11.06 -1.97
CA GLU A 191 -12.04 10.28 -2.89
C GLU A 191 -13.52 10.52 -2.58
N VAL A 192 -14.30 10.84 -3.61
CA VAL A 192 -15.74 11.03 -3.50
C VAL A 192 -16.44 10.08 -4.44
N THR A 193 -17.39 9.32 -3.89
CA THR A 193 -18.22 8.39 -4.64
C THR A 193 -19.69 8.77 -4.46
N LEU A 194 -20.41 8.98 -5.55
CA LEU A 194 -21.87 9.03 -5.56
C LEU A 194 -22.45 7.65 -5.35
N ARG A 195 -23.43 7.56 -4.46
CA ARG A 195 -24.22 6.36 -4.21
C ARG A 195 -25.70 6.70 -4.34
N ALA A 196 -26.34 6.22 -5.41
CA ALA A 196 -27.72 6.56 -5.77
C ALA A 196 -27.90 8.08 -6.04
N PRO A 197 -28.96 8.52 -6.74
CA PRO A 197 -29.09 9.93 -7.18
C PRO A 197 -29.31 10.97 -6.06
N ALA A 198 -29.08 10.64 -4.78
CA ALA A 198 -29.33 11.54 -3.64
C ALA A 198 -28.25 11.54 -2.54
N LEU A 199 -27.25 10.64 -2.58
CA LEU A 199 -26.22 10.54 -1.55
C LEU A 199 -24.82 10.47 -2.17
N ALA A 200 -23.88 11.23 -1.62
CA ALA A 200 -22.46 11.07 -1.89
C ALA A 200 -21.76 10.56 -0.63
N GLU A 201 -20.87 9.57 -0.77
CA GLU A 201 -19.96 9.11 0.27
C GLU A 201 -18.55 9.61 -0.07
N VAL A 202 -17.95 10.30 0.88
CA VAL A 202 -16.61 10.88 0.82
C VAL A 202 -15.71 10.09 1.74
N GLU A 203 -14.72 9.42 1.17
CA GLU A 203 -13.63 8.82 1.93
C GLU A 203 -12.42 9.76 1.90
N PHE A 204 -12.06 10.30 3.06
CA PHE A 204 -10.91 11.19 3.18
C PHE A 204 -9.63 10.38 3.43
N PHE A 205 -8.71 10.36 2.47
CA PHE A 205 -7.39 9.77 2.63
C PHE A 205 -6.35 10.85 2.97
N HIS A 206 -6.25 11.18 4.26
CA HIS A 206 -5.29 12.17 4.75
C HIS A 206 -3.85 11.62 4.74
N GLY A 207 -3.17 11.74 3.60
CA GLY A 207 -1.76 11.41 3.43
C GLY A 207 -0.80 12.54 3.74
N PHE A 208 -0.80 13.05 4.98
CA PHE A 208 0.16 14.09 5.36
C PHE A 208 1.52 13.52 5.77
N ARG A 209 2.50 13.48 4.84
CA ARG A 209 3.92 13.62 5.22
C ARG A 209 4.77 14.45 4.25
N LEU A 210 4.65 15.78 4.35
CA LEU A 210 5.72 16.71 3.99
C LEU A 210 6.78 16.74 5.10
N ARG A 211 8.03 16.43 4.76
CA ARG A 211 9.18 16.11 5.65
C ARG A 211 9.58 17.09 6.77
N HIS A 212 8.82 18.13 7.14
CA HIS A 212 9.22 19.05 8.22
C HIS A 212 8.23 19.08 9.39
N ARG A 213 8.76 18.81 10.59
CA ARG A 213 8.03 18.53 11.85
C ARG A 213 7.60 19.78 12.64
N ALA A 214 7.84 21.00 12.13
CA ALA A 214 7.79 22.20 12.97
C ALA A 214 6.68 23.24 12.65
N VAL A 215 5.81 23.06 11.64
CA VAL A 215 4.85 24.12 11.21
C VAL A 215 3.42 23.60 10.89
N ARG A 216 2.98 22.49 11.48
CA ARG A 216 1.94 21.65 10.83
C ARG A 216 0.46 21.93 11.12
N LEU A 217 0.05 22.46 12.26
CA LEU A 217 -1.41 22.48 12.56
C LEU A 217 -2.24 23.48 11.73
N PRO A 218 -1.78 24.72 11.47
CA PRO A 218 -2.60 25.68 10.71
C PRO A 218 -2.74 25.33 9.22
N ARG A 219 -1.66 24.87 8.58
CA ARG A 219 -1.68 24.50 7.15
C ARG A 219 -2.42 23.19 6.89
N GLU A 220 -2.29 22.18 7.77
CA GLU A 220 -3.03 20.91 7.62
C GLU A 220 -4.54 21.12 7.73
N ARG A 221 -4.99 21.98 8.67
CA ARG A 221 -6.41 22.37 8.81
C ARG A 221 -6.94 23.07 7.56
N ARG A 222 -6.13 23.96 6.98
CA ARG A 222 -6.50 24.69 5.75
C ARG A 222 -6.62 23.75 4.55
N VAL A 223 -5.61 22.92 4.28
CA VAL A 223 -5.65 21.94 3.18
C VAL A 223 -6.86 21.01 3.32
N SER A 224 -7.16 20.56 4.54
CA SER A 224 -8.34 19.70 4.78
C SER A 224 -9.65 20.46 4.52
N ALA A 225 -9.75 21.73 4.92
CA ALA A 225 -10.92 22.58 4.64
C ALA A 225 -11.15 22.78 3.14
N GLU A 226 -10.08 23.04 2.37
CA GLU A 226 -10.15 23.20 0.92
C GLU A 226 -10.57 21.89 0.22
N ILE A 227 -10.04 20.74 0.65
CA ILE A 227 -10.45 19.42 0.13
C ILE A 227 -11.94 19.21 0.35
N VAL A 228 -12.40 19.45 1.58
CA VAL A 228 -13.81 19.27 1.95
C VAL A 228 -14.70 20.19 1.14
N SER A 229 -14.30 21.44 0.95
CA SER A 229 -15.06 22.40 0.14
C SER A 229 -15.13 22.01 -1.33
N ALA A 230 -14.02 21.53 -1.91
CA ALA A 230 -14.00 21.03 -3.28
C ALA A 230 -14.92 19.81 -3.46
N CYS A 231 -14.87 18.87 -2.51
CA CYS A 231 -15.79 17.72 -2.48
C CYS A 231 -17.26 18.17 -2.40
N GLU A 232 -17.58 19.17 -1.58
CA GLU A 232 -18.93 19.74 -1.46
C GLU A 232 -19.40 20.43 -2.74
N ALA A 233 -18.54 21.25 -3.36
CA ALA A 233 -18.84 21.92 -4.61
C ALA A 233 -19.13 20.92 -5.72
N TRP A 234 -18.31 19.87 -5.82
CA TRP A 234 -18.52 18.80 -6.79
C TRP A 234 -19.80 18.00 -6.53
N ALA A 235 -20.08 17.67 -5.27
CA ALA A 235 -21.29 16.93 -4.90
C ALA A 235 -22.55 17.78 -5.18
N ARG A 236 -22.51 19.08 -4.87
CA ARG A 236 -23.58 20.04 -5.18
C ARG A 236 -23.86 20.10 -6.68
N ALA A 237 -22.82 20.20 -7.50
CA ALA A 237 -22.94 20.23 -8.97
C ALA A 237 -23.59 18.95 -9.54
N ARG A 238 -23.67 17.86 -8.75
CA ARG A 238 -24.31 16.58 -9.09
C ARG A 238 -25.64 16.36 -8.38
N GLY A 239 -26.21 17.39 -7.77
CA GLY A 239 -27.50 17.29 -7.07
C GLY A 239 -27.46 16.46 -5.79
N CYS A 240 -26.28 16.23 -5.21
CA CYS A 240 -26.16 15.47 -3.97
C CYS A 240 -26.68 16.31 -2.81
N ALA A 241 -27.60 15.76 -2.02
CA ALA A 241 -28.14 16.45 -0.85
C ALA A 241 -27.27 16.26 0.40
N ARG A 242 -26.44 15.22 0.44
CA ARG A 242 -25.62 14.88 1.62
C ARG A 242 -24.28 14.27 1.23
N LEU A 243 -23.26 14.63 2.00
CA LEU A 243 -21.99 13.94 2.09
C LEU A 243 -21.99 13.02 3.31
N LEU A 244 -21.38 11.85 3.18
CA LEU A 244 -21.11 10.91 4.27
C LEU A 244 -19.60 10.72 4.39
N THR A 245 -19.07 10.59 5.59
CA THR A 245 -17.69 10.15 5.78
C THR A 245 -17.55 9.25 7.00
N SER A 246 -16.44 8.53 7.10
CA SER A 246 -16.11 7.73 8.27
C SER A 246 -14.65 7.88 8.66
N GLU A 247 -14.39 8.07 9.95
CA GLU A 247 -13.05 8.21 10.52
C GLU A 247 -12.80 7.07 11.52
N ASP A 248 -11.59 6.49 11.51
CA ASP A 248 -11.16 5.50 12.52
C ASP A 248 -10.92 6.22 13.86
N ILE A 249 -11.67 5.89 14.92
CA ILE A 249 -11.66 6.64 16.20
C ILE A 249 -10.39 6.39 17.00
N ALA A 250 -9.87 5.18 16.94
CA ALA A 250 -8.70 4.76 17.67
C ALA A 250 -8.23 3.44 17.09
N HIS A 251 -7.18 3.50 16.28
CA HIS A 251 -6.25 2.38 16.31
C HIS A 251 -5.30 2.68 17.48
N GLU A 252 -5.07 1.74 18.40
CA GLU A 252 -4.08 1.92 19.48
C GLU A 252 -2.70 2.34 18.95
N ARG A 253 -2.42 1.99 17.68
CA ARG A 253 -1.20 2.37 16.95
C ARG A 253 -1.17 3.82 16.43
N TYR A 254 -2.30 4.53 16.38
CA TYR A 254 -2.40 5.90 15.88
C TYR A 254 -3.24 6.78 16.83
N PRO A 255 -2.77 7.01 18.07
CA PRO A 255 -3.54 7.75 19.05
C PRO A 255 -3.78 9.20 18.59
N LYS A 256 -5.06 9.55 18.47
CA LYS A 256 -5.62 10.91 18.36
C LYS A 256 -5.19 11.70 17.11
N ARG A 257 -5.71 11.34 15.93
CA ARG A 257 -6.07 12.39 14.97
C ARG A 257 -7.34 13.05 15.50
N ARG A 258 -7.27 14.34 15.82
CA ARG A 258 -8.43 15.16 16.18
C ARG A 258 -9.39 15.12 14.99
N LEU A 259 -10.63 14.73 15.24
CA LEU A 259 -11.66 14.54 14.21
C LEU A 259 -11.81 15.84 13.40
N LEU A 260 -11.53 15.78 12.10
CA LEU A 260 -11.61 16.95 11.22
C LEU A 260 -13.06 17.17 10.76
N ALA A 261 -13.85 16.10 10.62
CA ALA A 261 -15.22 16.18 10.15
C ALA A 261 -16.10 17.19 10.93
N PRO A 262 -16.12 17.21 12.28
CA PRO A 262 -16.89 18.23 13.02
C PRO A 262 -16.42 19.67 12.79
N GLU A 263 -15.10 19.89 12.62
CA GLU A 263 -14.53 21.21 12.32
C GLU A 263 -14.97 21.73 10.93
N HIS A 264 -15.39 20.83 10.04
CA HIS A 264 -15.93 21.16 8.72
C HIS A 264 -17.46 21.10 8.62
N GLY A 265 -18.16 21.09 9.77
CA GLY A 265 -19.63 21.14 9.81
C GLY A 265 -20.30 19.81 9.47
N PHE A 266 -19.60 18.69 9.59
CA PHE A 266 -20.26 17.40 9.59
C PHE A 266 -20.87 17.10 10.96
N GLU A 267 -22.09 16.56 10.94
CA GLU A 267 -22.81 16.04 12.10
C GLU A 267 -22.44 14.57 12.32
N ALA A 268 -22.29 14.16 13.58
CA ALA A 268 -21.97 12.78 13.93
C ALA A 268 -23.17 11.86 13.66
N LEU A 269 -22.92 10.76 12.97
CA LEU A 269 -23.81 9.61 12.83
C LEU A 269 -23.51 8.57 13.92
N PRO A 270 -24.41 7.58 14.11
CA PRO A 270 -24.10 6.43 14.95
C PRO A 270 -22.76 5.80 14.55
N ARG A 271 -21.90 5.61 15.56
CA ARG A 271 -20.65 4.86 15.43
C ARG A 271 -20.90 3.49 14.85
N ARG A 272 -19.90 2.94 14.17
CA ARG A 272 -19.95 1.60 13.62
C ARG A 272 -18.78 0.79 14.16
N THR A 273 -19.09 -0.28 14.89
CA THR A 273 -18.11 -1.24 15.38
C THR A 273 -18.00 -2.41 14.41
N TYR A 274 -16.78 -2.69 13.97
CA TYR A 274 -16.42 -3.81 13.11
C TYR A 274 -15.99 -4.99 13.96
N TYR A 275 -16.46 -6.15 13.57
CA TYR A 275 -16.24 -7.43 14.22
C TYR A 275 -15.61 -8.37 13.22
N ALA A 276 -14.68 -9.21 13.67
CA ALA A 276 -14.13 -10.27 12.85
C ALA A 276 -14.03 -11.57 13.66
N ARG A 277 -14.15 -12.68 12.94
CA ARG A 277 -13.95 -14.02 13.46
C ARG A 277 -13.16 -14.83 12.45
N GLU A 278 -12.11 -15.49 12.93
CA GLU A 278 -11.41 -16.50 12.14
C GLU A 278 -12.34 -17.69 11.87
N ALA A 279 -12.36 -18.13 10.63
CA ALA A 279 -13.20 -19.22 10.15
C ALA A 279 -12.64 -20.61 10.53
N VAL A 280 -11.92 -20.74 11.65
CA VAL A 280 -11.41 -22.03 12.14
C VAL A 280 -12.59 -22.98 12.42
N PRO A 281 -12.49 -24.27 12.09
CA PRO A 281 -13.48 -25.26 12.52
C PRO A 281 -13.72 -25.13 14.02
N PRO A 282 -14.98 -25.14 14.49
CA PRO A 282 -15.21 -25.17 15.93
C PRO A 282 -14.60 -26.46 16.51
N PRO A 283 -14.09 -26.43 17.75
CA PRO A 283 -13.73 -27.66 18.44
C PRO A 283 -14.96 -28.60 18.48
N PRO A 284 -14.76 -29.93 18.39
CA PRO A 284 -15.84 -30.91 18.18
C PRO A 284 -16.91 -30.98 19.30
N SER A 285 -16.76 -30.23 20.40
CA SER A 285 -17.59 -30.32 21.60
C SER A 285 -18.77 -29.35 21.71
N LEU A 286 -19.07 -28.54 20.67
CA LEU A 286 -20.26 -27.68 20.68
C LEU A 286 -21.48 -28.44 20.16
N GLU A 287 -22.25 -29.02 21.09
CA GLU A 287 -23.53 -29.69 20.81
C GLU A 287 -24.44 -28.81 19.93
N THR A 288 -25.05 -29.45 18.93
CA THR A 288 -25.89 -28.77 17.96
C THR A 288 -27.30 -28.63 18.54
N PRO A 289 -27.83 -27.41 18.75
CA PRO A 289 -29.24 -27.24 19.10
C PRO A 289 -30.12 -27.82 17.98
N ALA A 290 -31.33 -28.25 18.33
CA ALA A 290 -32.31 -28.87 17.43
C ALA A 290 -32.40 -28.18 16.04
N PRO A 291 -32.62 -28.95 14.96
CA PRO A 291 -32.47 -28.47 13.59
C PRO A 291 -33.42 -27.32 13.29
N VAL A 292 -32.85 -26.12 13.14
CA VAL A 292 -33.51 -25.01 12.44
C VAL A 292 -33.38 -25.31 10.95
N VAL A 293 -34.50 -25.40 10.23
CA VAL A 293 -34.48 -25.59 8.77
C VAL A 293 -33.92 -24.32 8.13
N LEU A 294 -32.65 -24.39 7.75
CA LEU A 294 -31.96 -23.37 6.98
C LEU A 294 -32.12 -23.71 5.50
N ARG A 295 -32.68 -22.78 4.73
CA ARG A 295 -32.62 -22.84 3.27
C ARG A 295 -31.56 -21.84 2.80
N GLY A 296 -30.57 -22.34 2.10
CA GLY A 296 -29.49 -21.53 1.53
C GLY A 296 -29.49 -21.66 0.03
N THR A 297 -29.38 -20.53 -0.66
CA THR A 297 -29.01 -20.47 -2.07
C THR A 297 -27.68 -19.73 -2.16
N ALA A 298 -26.63 -20.44 -2.58
CA ALA A 298 -25.44 -19.77 -3.09
C ALA A 298 -25.85 -19.12 -4.42
N PHE A 299 -25.56 -17.83 -4.59
CA PHE A 299 -25.76 -17.17 -5.88
C PHE A 299 -24.62 -17.58 -6.83
N ALA A 300 -24.58 -18.85 -7.20
CA ALA A 300 -23.82 -19.28 -8.36
C ALA A 300 -24.51 -18.71 -9.60
N GLU A 301 -23.70 -18.18 -10.53
CA GLU A 301 -24.08 -17.64 -11.83
C GLU A 301 -25.31 -18.38 -12.42
N GLY A 302 -26.51 -17.79 -12.29
CA GLY A 302 -27.64 -18.11 -13.18
C GLY A 302 -28.88 -18.89 -12.69
N ARG A 303 -29.29 -18.95 -11.41
CA ARG A 303 -30.60 -19.58 -11.06
C ARG A 303 -31.57 -18.85 -10.11
N ALA A 304 -31.18 -17.76 -9.47
CA ALA A 304 -32.11 -16.83 -8.83
C ALA A 304 -31.47 -15.45 -8.88
N SER A 305 -32.16 -14.47 -9.48
CA SER A 305 -31.63 -13.11 -9.50
C SER A 305 -31.73 -12.50 -8.10
N LEU A 306 -30.86 -11.54 -7.82
CA LEU A 306 -30.93 -10.75 -6.59
C LEU A 306 -32.28 -10.02 -6.48
N ASP A 307 -32.85 -9.64 -7.63
CA ASP A 307 -34.17 -9.04 -7.76
C ASP A 307 -35.27 -10.01 -7.33
N ASP A 308 -35.23 -11.29 -7.71
CA ASP A 308 -36.20 -12.30 -7.27
C ASP A 308 -36.21 -12.44 -5.74
N LEU A 309 -35.02 -12.42 -5.11
CA LEU A 309 -34.92 -12.42 -3.65
C LEU A 309 -35.52 -11.13 -3.08
N VAL A 310 -35.19 -9.98 -3.64
CA VAL A 310 -35.71 -8.68 -3.16
C VAL A 310 -37.24 -8.63 -3.28
N ASP A 311 -37.82 -9.12 -4.37
CA ASP A 311 -39.26 -9.15 -4.59
C ASP A 311 -39.97 -10.13 -3.66
N THR A 312 -39.41 -11.34 -3.49
CA THR A 312 -39.88 -12.31 -2.48
C THR A 312 -39.87 -11.69 -1.07
N LEU A 313 -38.82 -10.93 -0.75
CA LEU A 313 -38.73 -10.25 0.54
C LEU A 313 -39.74 -9.11 0.65
N ARG A 314 -39.98 -8.34 -0.41
CA ARG A 314 -41.00 -7.26 -0.39
C ARG A 314 -42.38 -7.83 -0.08
N GLU A 315 -42.69 -9.00 -0.62
CA GLU A 315 -43.97 -9.68 -0.40
C GLU A 315 -44.10 -10.24 1.03
N HIS A 316 -43.08 -10.94 1.53
CA HIS A 316 -43.21 -11.74 2.77
C HIS A 316 -42.54 -11.14 4.02
N ALA A 317 -41.64 -10.18 3.84
CA ALA A 317 -40.89 -9.53 4.90
C ALA A 317 -40.41 -8.13 4.48
N PRO A 318 -41.32 -7.17 4.28
CA PRO A 318 -40.99 -5.84 3.75
C PRO A 318 -39.92 -5.12 4.58
N GLU A 319 -39.85 -5.39 5.89
CA GLU A 319 -38.79 -4.88 6.76
C GLU A 319 -37.39 -5.48 6.45
N ALA A 320 -37.32 -6.74 6.04
CA ALA A 320 -36.09 -7.39 5.59
C ALA A 320 -35.72 -6.90 4.17
N ALA A 321 -36.73 -6.74 3.30
CA ALA A 321 -36.56 -6.17 1.97
C ALA A 321 -35.97 -4.76 2.02
N ALA A 322 -36.40 -3.92 2.98
CA ALA A 322 -35.86 -2.57 3.17
C ALA A 322 -34.38 -2.59 3.59
N VAL A 323 -34.01 -3.50 4.51
CA VAL A 323 -32.61 -3.69 4.95
C VAL A 323 -31.73 -4.15 3.78
N ILE A 324 -32.21 -5.13 3.02
CA ILE A 324 -31.50 -5.68 1.88
C ILE A 324 -31.42 -4.68 0.75
N THR A 325 -32.53 -4.09 0.30
CA THR A 325 -32.54 -3.11 -0.80
C THR A 325 -31.62 -1.93 -0.50
N THR A 326 -31.58 -1.45 0.75
CA THR A 326 -30.69 -0.36 1.16
C THR A 326 -29.21 -0.76 1.11
N ARG A 327 -28.89 -2.02 1.45
CA ARG A 327 -27.51 -2.53 1.41
C ARG A 327 -27.10 -3.10 0.06
N ILE A 328 -28.02 -3.54 -0.79
CA ILE A 328 -27.76 -4.09 -2.12
C ILE A 328 -27.71 -2.97 -3.17
N ARG A 329 -28.58 -1.95 -3.10
CA ARG A 329 -28.42 -0.72 -3.91
C ARG A 329 -27.13 0.04 -3.59
N ARG A 330 -26.51 -0.25 -2.43
CA ARG A 330 -25.15 0.21 -2.08
C ARG A 330 -24.07 -0.36 -3.02
N TYR A 331 -24.42 -1.39 -3.78
CA TYR A 331 -23.55 -2.27 -4.55
C TYR A 331 -24.00 -2.38 -6.04
N GLU A 332 -25.28 -2.22 -6.37
CA GLU A 332 -25.83 -2.32 -7.74
C GLU A 332 -25.40 -1.26 -8.78
N THR A 333 -24.38 -0.42 -8.55
CA THR A 333 -23.84 0.48 -9.59
C THR A 333 -22.91 -0.20 -10.61
N PHE A 334 -23.00 -1.52 -10.76
CA PHE A 334 -22.41 -2.24 -11.90
C PHE A 334 -23.55 -2.71 -12.81
N PRO A 335 -23.78 -2.08 -13.98
CA PRO A 335 -24.77 -2.58 -14.92
C PRO A 335 -24.31 -3.94 -15.47
N ASP A 336 -25.28 -4.84 -15.61
CA ASP A 336 -25.14 -6.15 -16.25
C ASP A 336 -24.34 -6.05 -17.56
N ARG A 337 -23.29 -6.86 -17.64
CA ARG A 337 -22.74 -7.32 -18.91
C ARG A 337 -22.36 -8.79 -18.78
N ASP A 338 -22.77 -9.56 -19.76
CA ASP A 338 -22.15 -10.83 -20.13
C ASP A 338 -20.65 -10.60 -20.35
N GLU A 339 -19.84 -11.28 -19.52
CA GLU A 339 -18.38 -11.35 -19.47
C GLU A 339 -17.57 -10.02 -19.52
N PRO A 340 -16.53 -9.85 -18.66
CA PRO A 340 -15.59 -8.77 -18.89
C PRO A 340 -14.82 -9.08 -20.18
N THR A 341 -14.98 -8.27 -21.23
CA THR A 341 -14.10 -8.35 -22.39
C THR A 341 -12.82 -7.57 -22.11
N GLY A 342 -11.65 -8.22 -22.26
CA GLY A 342 -10.34 -7.55 -22.18
C GLY A 342 -9.36 -8.07 -21.12
N ALA A 343 -8.38 -7.23 -20.75
CA ALA A 343 -7.27 -7.59 -19.87
C ALA A 343 -7.71 -7.89 -18.42
N LEU A 344 -8.79 -7.25 -17.95
CA LEU A 344 -9.33 -7.42 -16.60
C LEU A 344 -9.99 -8.79 -16.37
N ALA A 345 -10.75 -9.34 -17.34
CA ALA A 345 -11.28 -10.72 -17.23
C ALA A 345 -10.20 -11.81 -17.14
N ARG A 346 -9.02 -11.52 -17.68
CA ARG A 346 -7.93 -12.49 -17.78
C ARG A 346 -7.03 -12.46 -16.54
N ILE A 347 -6.76 -11.27 -16.00
CA ILE A 347 -6.21 -11.09 -14.64
C ILE A 347 -7.15 -11.72 -13.60
N TRP A 348 -8.46 -11.64 -13.83
CA TRP A 348 -9.48 -12.26 -12.98
C TRP A 348 -9.48 -13.81 -13.05
N ARG A 349 -9.21 -14.41 -14.23
CA ARG A 349 -8.96 -15.86 -14.37
C ARG A 349 -7.67 -16.34 -13.69
N TRP A 350 -6.64 -15.49 -13.64
CA TRP A 350 -5.37 -15.77 -12.93
C TRP A 350 -5.56 -15.89 -11.40
N ALA A 351 -6.50 -15.15 -10.81
CA ALA A 351 -6.78 -15.19 -9.37
C ALA A 351 -7.59 -16.42 -8.88
N ARG A 352 -8.16 -17.22 -9.80
CA ARG A 352 -9.05 -18.36 -9.48
C ARG A 352 -8.36 -19.66 -9.05
N GLY A 353 -7.03 -19.65 -8.90
CA GLY A 353 -6.33 -20.50 -7.91
C GLY A 353 -6.35 -22.03 -8.08
N ASP A 354 -6.95 -22.60 -9.12
CA ASP A 354 -7.04 -24.05 -9.27
C ASP A 354 -6.20 -24.53 -10.46
N ARG A 355 -4.94 -24.95 -10.21
CA ARG A 355 -4.08 -25.76 -11.11
C ARG A 355 -2.66 -26.00 -10.56
N ARG A 356 -2.01 -27.05 -11.10
CA ARG A 356 -0.66 -27.55 -10.75
C ARG A 356 0.42 -26.51 -11.10
N GLU A 357 1.57 -26.60 -10.45
CA GLU A 357 2.64 -25.59 -10.50
C GLU A 357 3.23 -25.34 -11.91
N GLU A 358 3.15 -26.34 -12.79
CA GLU A 358 3.59 -26.25 -14.19
C GLU A 358 2.65 -25.33 -15.01
N ASP A 359 1.34 -25.41 -14.76
CA ASP A 359 0.34 -24.53 -15.37
C ASP A 359 0.50 -23.08 -14.90
N ARG A 360 1.00 -22.85 -13.67
CA ARG A 360 1.27 -21.49 -13.16
C ARG A 360 2.42 -20.83 -13.90
N ARG A 361 3.47 -21.60 -14.25
CA ARG A 361 4.61 -21.10 -15.04
C ARG A 361 4.20 -20.81 -16.47
N GLU A 362 3.41 -21.68 -17.08
CA GLU A 362 2.90 -21.48 -18.44
C GLU A 362 1.90 -20.32 -18.52
N ALA A 363 1.00 -20.19 -17.54
CA ALA A 363 0.06 -19.07 -17.44
C ALA A 363 0.76 -17.73 -17.18
N TYR A 364 1.81 -17.71 -16.34
CA TYR A 364 2.64 -16.51 -16.16
C TYR A 364 3.37 -16.14 -17.46
N ALA A 365 3.95 -17.11 -18.16
CA ALA A 365 4.59 -16.88 -19.45
C ALA A 365 3.59 -16.40 -20.52
N ALA A 366 2.36 -16.92 -20.51
CA ALA A 366 1.27 -16.47 -21.38
C ALA A 366 0.84 -15.04 -21.05
N ALA A 367 0.69 -14.68 -19.77
CA ALA A 367 0.35 -13.32 -19.34
C ALA A 367 1.42 -12.29 -19.73
N VAL A 368 2.70 -12.66 -19.65
CA VAL A 368 3.81 -11.81 -20.11
C VAL A 368 3.82 -11.64 -21.64
N ARG A 369 3.46 -12.69 -22.39
CA ARG A 369 3.29 -12.60 -23.86
C ARG A 369 2.09 -11.71 -24.23
N GLU A 370 0.95 -11.88 -23.56
CA GLU A 370 -0.26 -11.10 -23.79
C GLU A 370 -0.08 -9.62 -23.40
N HIS A 371 0.61 -9.32 -22.31
CA HIS A 371 0.91 -7.93 -21.93
C HIS A 371 1.76 -7.23 -23.01
N ARG A 372 2.73 -7.94 -23.59
CA ARG A 372 3.52 -7.45 -24.72
C ARG A 372 2.68 -7.27 -25.98
N GLU A 373 1.72 -8.15 -26.24
CA GLU A 373 0.80 -8.00 -27.37
C GLU A 373 -0.22 -6.88 -27.17
N ALA A 374 -0.68 -6.64 -25.95
CA ALA A 374 -1.55 -5.51 -25.61
C ALA A 374 -0.84 -4.16 -25.81
N LEU A 375 0.42 -4.06 -25.39
CA LEU A 375 1.26 -2.88 -25.68
C LEU A 375 1.48 -2.69 -27.19
N ARG A 376 1.68 -3.78 -27.95
CA ARG A 376 1.79 -3.73 -29.42
C ARG A 376 0.46 -3.41 -30.11
N ALA A 377 -0.68 -3.79 -29.53
CA ALA A 377 -2.01 -3.48 -30.05
C ALA A 377 -2.35 -2.01 -29.79
N PHE A 378 -2.01 -1.49 -28.61
CA PHE A 378 -2.11 -0.07 -28.27
C PHE A 378 -1.29 0.79 -29.22
N ALA A 379 -0.03 0.40 -29.49
CA ALA A 379 0.85 1.05 -30.46
C ALA A 379 0.34 1.03 -31.93
N ARG A 380 -0.65 0.17 -32.23
CA ARG A 380 -1.30 0.08 -33.56
C ARG A 380 -2.67 0.77 -33.60
N SER A 381 -3.13 1.35 -32.50
CA SER A 381 -4.44 2.00 -32.43
C SER A 381 -4.41 3.43 -33.00
N PRO A 382 -5.56 4.01 -33.40
CA PRO A 382 -5.65 5.41 -33.83
C PRO A 382 -5.20 6.43 -32.77
N TRP A 383 -5.10 6.01 -31.51
CA TRP A 383 -4.58 6.82 -30.40
C TRP A 383 -3.06 6.93 -30.41
N ALA A 384 -2.36 5.99 -31.07
CA ALA A 384 -0.92 6.01 -31.24
C ALA A 384 -0.45 7.07 -32.24
N THR A 385 -1.27 7.61 -33.14
CA THR A 385 -0.79 8.65 -34.08
C THR A 385 -0.49 9.99 -33.42
N ARG A 386 -0.81 10.16 -32.13
CA ARG A 386 -0.42 11.32 -31.33
C ARG A 386 0.93 11.15 -30.61
N TRP A 387 1.52 9.96 -30.70
CA TRP A 387 2.73 9.55 -29.96
C TRP A 387 3.51 8.56 -30.83
N ASP A 388 4.68 8.92 -31.36
CA ASP A 388 5.40 8.03 -32.29
C ASP A 388 5.57 6.62 -31.66
N PRO A 389 5.24 5.49 -32.32
CA PRO A 389 5.32 4.16 -31.71
C PRO A 389 6.72 3.77 -31.21
N GLU A 390 7.79 4.26 -31.87
CA GLU A 390 9.13 4.18 -31.33
C GLU A 390 9.30 5.13 -30.14
N GLU A 391 8.74 6.34 -30.16
CA GLU A 391 8.61 7.25 -29.01
C GLU A 391 7.63 6.80 -27.91
N LEU A 392 6.74 5.83 -28.12
CA LEU A 392 5.77 5.34 -27.13
C LEU A 392 6.36 4.10 -26.46
N LEU A 393 7.06 3.27 -27.24
CA LEU A 393 8.00 2.30 -26.71
C LEU A 393 9.19 3.00 -26.06
N THR A 394 9.65 4.16 -26.55
CA THR A 394 10.81 4.88 -26.00
C THR A 394 10.41 5.84 -24.88
N HIS A 395 9.26 6.52 -24.86
CA HIS A 395 8.75 7.36 -23.74
C HIS A 395 8.18 6.52 -22.61
N SER A 396 7.47 5.42 -22.89
CA SER A 396 7.11 4.46 -21.83
C SER A 396 8.37 3.81 -21.22
N LEU A 397 9.49 3.76 -21.97
CA LEU A 397 10.80 3.31 -21.50
C LEU A 397 11.78 4.45 -21.09
N SER A 398 11.48 5.74 -21.34
CA SER A 398 12.40 6.88 -21.11
C SER A 398 11.91 7.83 -20.03
N GLU A 399 10.60 7.99 -19.82
CA GLU A 399 10.10 8.77 -18.68
C GLU A 399 10.09 7.95 -17.37
N THR A 400 10.22 6.63 -17.48
CA THR A 400 10.45 5.76 -16.30
C THR A 400 11.92 5.70 -15.86
N LEU A 401 12.88 6.35 -16.54
CA LEU A 401 14.27 6.43 -16.07
C LEU A 401 15.01 7.70 -16.54
N PRO A 402 15.51 8.51 -15.59
CA PRO A 402 16.91 8.92 -15.61
C PRO A 402 17.69 8.07 -14.59
N GLN A 403 18.48 7.13 -15.13
CA GLN A 403 19.55 6.36 -14.48
C GLN A 403 19.17 5.24 -13.46
N PRO A 404 19.80 4.05 -13.52
CA PRO A 404 19.51 3.06 -14.55
C PRO A 404 19.08 1.69 -13.99
N LEU A 405 18.23 1.05 -14.80
CA LEU A 405 18.02 -0.39 -15.02
C LEU A 405 17.65 -1.30 -13.84
N VAL A 406 16.35 -1.63 -13.87
CA VAL A 406 15.67 -2.86 -13.41
C VAL A 406 15.27 -2.89 -11.94
N ALA A 407 14.00 -2.57 -11.70
CA ALA A 407 13.28 -3.03 -10.53
C ALA A 407 12.00 -3.70 -11.04
N LEU A 408 11.95 -5.02 -10.92
CA LEU A 408 10.78 -5.93 -10.89
C LEU A 408 11.37 -7.33 -11.17
N GLY A 409 11.16 -8.26 -10.24
CA GLY A 409 11.79 -9.60 -10.17
C GLY A 409 11.92 -10.29 -11.52
N THR A 410 13.06 -10.07 -12.18
CA THR A 410 13.31 -10.57 -13.51
C THR A 410 13.80 -12.00 -13.37
N PRO A 411 13.24 -12.98 -14.10
CA PRO A 411 13.77 -14.33 -14.11
C PRO A 411 15.28 -14.30 -14.40
N THR A 412 16.07 -15.20 -13.80
CA THR A 412 17.53 -15.32 -14.03
C THR A 412 17.91 -15.31 -15.53
N ALA A 413 17.02 -15.81 -16.38
CA ALA A 413 17.14 -15.77 -17.84
C ALA A 413 17.19 -14.33 -18.41
N SER A 414 16.41 -13.40 -17.86
CA SER A 414 16.37 -12.00 -18.29
C SER A 414 17.64 -11.24 -17.92
N VAL A 415 18.23 -11.51 -16.74
CA VAL A 415 19.51 -10.90 -16.35
C VAL A 415 20.65 -11.46 -17.19
N ARG A 416 20.61 -12.77 -17.54
CA ARG A 416 21.56 -13.35 -18.52
C ARG A 416 21.50 -12.64 -19.86
N ALA A 417 20.29 -12.50 -20.40
CA ALA A 417 20.07 -11.86 -21.68
C ALA A 417 20.54 -10.39 -21.64
N LEU A 418 20.25 -9.67 -20.56
CA LEU A 418 20.71 -8.30 -20.36
C LEU A 418 22.24 -8.20 -20.33
N ALA A 419 22.92 -9.09 -19.61
CA ALA A 419 24.38 -9.13 -19.52
C ALA A 419 25.07 -9.33 -20.88
N GLN A 420 24.36 -9.89 -21.86
CA GLN A 420 24.85 -10.09 -23.23
C GLN A 420 24.49 -8.94 -24.18
N ARG A 421 23.78 -7.90 -23.74
CA ARG A 421 23.39 -6.78 -24.60
C ARG A 421 24.51 -5.73 -24.70
N TRP A 422 24.94 -5.48 -25.93
CA TRP A 422 25.92 -4.42 -26.24
C TRP A 422 25.48 -3.03 -25.80
N THR A 423 24.16 -2.79 -25.67
CA THR A 423 23.61 -1.50 -25.22
C THR A 423 24.10 -1.09 -23.83
N LEU A 424 24.55 -2.04 -23.01
CA LEU A 424 25.16 -1.77 -21.71
C LEU A 424 26.38 -0.83 -21.79
N VAL A 425 27.05 -0.74 -22.95
CA VAL A 425 28.18 0.19 -23.19
C VAL A 425 27.80 1.66 -23.02
N ARG A 426 26.51 1.99 -23.09
CA ARG A 426 26.01 3.37 -22.93
C ARG A 426 25.74 3.75 -21.48
N HIS A 427 25.75 2.79 -20.55
CA HIS A 427 25.41 3.05 -19.16
C HIS A 427 26.62 3.49 -18.35
N THR A 428 26.48 4.62 -17.67
CA THR A 428 27.49 5.17 -16.76
C THR A 428 27.24 4.82 -15.31
N SER A 429 26.08 4.25 -14.99
CA SER A 429 25.72 3.85 -13.64
C SER A 429 25.08 2.46 -13.65
N LEU A 430 25.19 1.76 -12.52
CA LEU A 430 24.53 0.48 -12.24
C LEU A 430 23.82 0.60 -10.90
N ARG A 431 22.58 0.14 -10.85
CA ARG A 431 21.78 0.13 -9.62
C ARG A 431 21.18 -1.26 -9.43
N PHE A 432 21.50 -1.89 -8.31
CA PHE A 432 20.95 -3.18 -7.90
C PHE A 432 19.91 -2.93 -6.80
N ALA A 433 18.65 -3.27 -7.05
CA ALA A 433 17.55 -3.10 -6.09
C ALA A 433 17.21 -4.42 -5.38
N ARG A 434 16.38 -4.37 -4.32
CA ARG A 434 15.94 -5.50 -3.45
C ARG A 434 15.58 -6.83 -4.13
N SER A 435 15.23 -6.83 -5.43
CA SER A 435 14.94 -8.06 -6.18
C SER A 435 16.17 -8.80 -6.70
N TYR A 436 17.37 -8.22 -6.57
CA TYR A 436 18.62 -8.85 -6.97
C TYR A 436 19.21 -9.64 -5.82
N ASP A 437 19.52 -10.91 -6.06
CA ASP A 437 20.42 -11.69 -5.22
C ASP A 437 21.88 -11.54 -5.70
N ASP A 438 22.80 -12.06 -4.91
CA ASP A 438 24.24 -12.02 -5.21
C ASP A 438 24.56 -12.67 -6.56
N ALA A 439 23.90 -13.78 -6.92
CA ALA A 439 24.14 -14.51 -8.14
C ALA A 439 23.77 -13.69 -9.38
N LEU A 440 22.65 -12.97 -9.34
CA LEU A 440 22.23 -12.06 -10.40
C LEU A 440 23.19 -10.87 -10.54
N CYS A 441 23.68 -10.32 -9.43
CA CYS A 441 24.72 -9.27 -9.45
C CYS A 441 25.98 -9.77 -10.14
N GLN A 442 26.50 -10.93 -9.72
CA GLN A 442 27.68 -11.54 -10.34
C GLN A 442 27.50 -11.81 -11.82
N GLN A 443 26.31 -12.23 -12.24
CA GLN A 443 26.00 -12.52 -13.63
C GLN A 443 26.03 -11.27 -14.51
N LEU A 444 25.48 -10.15 -14.03
CA LEU A 444 25.54 -8.87 -14.75
C LEU A 444 26.99 -8.38 -14.86
N LEU A 445 27.78 -8.53 -13.79
CA LEU A 445 29.21 -8.20 -13.75
C LEU A 445 30.09 -9.11 -14.62
N ARG A 446 29.53 -10.10 -15.33
CA ARG A 446 30.25 -10.83 -16.41
C ARG A 446 30.10 -10.16 -17.77
N SER A 447 29.28 -9.13 -17.89
CA SER A 447 29.07 -8.42 -19.14
C SER A 447 30.33 -7.69 -19.58
N PRO A 448 30.86 -7.95 -20.79
CA PRO A 448 32.02 -7.23 -21.32
C PRO A 448 31.66 -5.79 -21.73
N TYR A 449 30.39 -5.41 -21.63
CA TYR A 449 29.88 -4.11 -22.09
C TYR A 449 29.77 -3.07 -20.97
N LEU A 450 30.20 -3.37 -19.73
CA LEU A 450 30.13 -2.43 -18.61
C LEU A 450 31.31 -1.44 -18.53
N THR A 451 31.99 -1.21 -19.65
CA THR A 451 33.27 -0.47 -19.71
C THR A 451 33.16 1.02 -19.37
N ARG A 452 31.96 1.61 -19.41
CA ARG A 452 31.71 3.03 -19.11
C ARG A 452 31.07 3.29 -17.74
N VAL A 453 30.85 2.25 -16.93
CA VAL A 453 30.20 2.41 -15.64
C VAL A 453 31.15 3.10 -14.67
N THR A 454 30.74 4.27 -14.19
CA THR A 454 31.45 5.10 -13.21
C THR A 454 30.82 5.04 -11.81
N ALA A 455 29.57 4.59 -11.69
CA ALA A 455 28.88 4.45 -10.41
C ALA A 455 28.16 3.10 -10.26
N ALA A 456 28.30 2.46 -9.12
CA ALA A 456 27.55 1.25 -8.75
C ALA A 456 26.84 1.45 -7.41
N ARG A 457 25.55 1.12 -7.35
CA ARG A 457 24.71 1.31 -6.16
C ARG A 457 23.95 0.04 -5.81
N PHE A 458 23.96 -0.35 -4.54
CA PHE A 458 23.33 -1.56 -4.03
C PHE A 458 22.24 -1.21 -3.01
N ASP A 459 21.01 -1.02 -3.50
CA ASP A 459 19.85 -0.69 -2.68
C ASP A 459 19.17 -1.95 -2.14
N ARG A 460 19.38 -2.25 -0.86
CA ARG A 460 18.76 -3.39 -0.16
C ARG A 460 19.12 -4.75 -0.77
N VAL A 461 20.33 -4.87 -1.34
CA VAL A 461 20.84 -6.12 -1.91
C VAL A 461 21.87 -6.71 -0.95
N ARG A 462 21.69 -7.98 -0.59
CA ARG A 462 22.76 -8.74 0.07
C ARG A 462 23.82 -9.06 -0.98
N VAL A 463 24.91 -8.31 -0.94
CA VAL A 463 26.10 -8.58 -1.74
C VAL A 463 27.07 -9.41 -0.92
N SER A 464 27.71 -10.38 -1.56
CA SER A 464 28.84 -11.09 -0.99
C SER A 464 30.10 -10.26 -1.12
N VAL A 465 31.10 -10.60 -0.30
CA VAL A 465 32.47 -10.08 -0.42
C VAL A 465 33.03 -10.32 -1.83
N GLU A 466 32.71 -11.45 -2.45
CA GLU A 466 33.19 -11.80 -3.80
C GLU A 466 32.57 -10.90 -4.88
N THR A 467 31.28 -10.61 -4.77
CA THR A 467 30.62 -9.63 -5.66
C THR A 467 31.26 -8.25 -5.52
N LEU A 468 31.56 -7.79 -4.31
CA LEU A 468 32.25 -6.50 -4.12
C LEU A 468 33.65 -6.50 -4.72
N ARG A 469 34.44 -7.57 -4.55
CA ARG A 469 35.76 -7.69 -5.20
C ARG A 469 35.62 -7.58 -6.71
N ARG A 470 34.63 -8.24 -7.30
CA ARG A 470 34.36 -8.21 -8.75
C ARG A 470 33.91 -6.83 -9.24
N VAL A 471 33.10 -6.11 -8.46
CA VAL A 471 32.72 -4.71 -8.76
C VAL A 471 33.95 -3.81 -8.77
N LEU A 472 34.89 -4.03 -7.85
CA LEU A 472 36.09 -3.22 -7.69
C LEU A 472 37.21 -3.59 -8.65
N ASP A 473 37.16 -4.78 -9.26
CA ASP A 473 38.14 -5.26 -10.23
C ASP A 473 38.23 -4.30 -11.45
N PRO A 474 39.40 -3.70 -11.71
CA PRO A 474 39.63 -2.87 -12.90
C PRO A 474 39.35 -3.56 -14.23
N ALA A 475 39.45 -4.88 -14.30
CA ALA A 475 39.13 -5.64 -15.51
C ALA A 475 37.62 -5.72 -15.77
N VAL A 476 36.79 -5.58 -14.74
CA VAL A 476 35.33 -5.64 -14.84
C VAL A 476 34.73 -4.25 -15.02
N LEU A 477 35.02 -3.34 -14.08
CA LEU A 477 34.54 -1.95 -14.12
C LEU A 477 35.74 -0.99 -14.16
N PRO A 478 36.31 -0.72 -15.34
CA PRO A 478 37.54 0.06 -15.48
C PRO A 478 37.40 1.53 -15.09
N GLN A 479 36.18 2.06 -15.03
CA GLN A 479 35.91 3.48 -14.79
C GLN A 479 35.18 3.74 -13.45
N LEU A 480 35.02 2.73 -12.58
CA LEU A 480 34.26 2.88 -11.35
C LEU A 480 34.93 3.89 -10.40
N THR A 481 34.22 4.97 -10.09
CA THR A 481 34.63 6.01 -9.14
C THR A 481 33.67 6.17 -7.96
N THR A 482 32.46 5.65 -8.05
CA THR A 482 31.42 5.77 -7.01
C THR A 482 30.87 4.41 -6.65
N LEU A 483 30.92 4.06 -5.37
CA LEU A 483 30.30 2.85 -4.83
C LEU A 483 29.36 3.23 -3.69
N ASP A 484 28.07 2.98 -3.85
CA ASP A 484 27.03 3.30 -2.87
C ASP A 484 26.43 2.00 -2.31
N LEU A 485 26.74 1.73 -1.05
CA LEU A 485 26.30 0.57 -0.26
C LEU A 485 25.44 1.02 0.92
N ASP A 486 24.80 2.19 0.81
CA ASP A 486 23.89 2.69 1.83
C ASP A 486 22.79 1.64 2.08
N GLY A 487 22.66 1.19 3.33
CA GLY A 487 21.51 0.44 3.79
C GLY A 487 20.25 1.32 3.76
N GLU A 488 19.07 0.73 3.94
CA GLU A 488 17.92 1.57 4.24
C GLU A 488 17.82 1.93 5.72
N GLY A 489 17.47 3.20 5.97
CA GLY A 489 16.69 3.63 7.13
C GLY A 489 17.12 3.00 8.45
N GLY A 490 18.15 3.59 9.06
CA GLY A 490 18.86 3.04 10.21
C GLY A 490 17.98 2.63 11.40
N ALA A 491 18.58 1.80 12.25
CA ALA A 491 18.07 1.34 13.53
C ALA A 491 17.40 2.45 14.39
N ALA A 492 17.80 3.72 14.23
CA ALA A 492 17.21 4.85 14.95
C ALA A 492 15.73 5.14 14.66
N ASP A 493 15.19 4.72 13.50
CA ASP A 493 13.73 4.81 13.22
C ASP A 493 12.98 3.54 13.66
N TYR A 494 13.68 2.41 13.82
CA TYR A 494 13.09 1.11 14.16
C TYR A 494 12.79 0.97 15.67
N ASP A 495 13.68 1.46 16.54
CA ASP A 495 13.49 1.43 18.01
C ASP A 495 12.24 2.18 18.48
N ARG A 496 11.63 3.02 17.63
CA ARG A 496 10.42 3.80 17.94
C ARG A 496 9.15 3.30 17.26
N ILE A 497 9.24 2.39 16.28
CA ILE A 497 8.10 2.00 15.42
C ILE A 497 7.76 0.51 15.55
N CYS A 498 8.64 -0.35 16.05
CA CYS A 498 8.37 -1.78 16.25
C CYS A 498 9.03 -2.34 17.51
N PRO A 499 8.28 -2.65 18.58
CA PRO A 499 8.82 -3.32 19.78
C PRO A 499 8.91 -4.85 19.62
N TRP A 500 8.88 -5.38 18.39
CA TRP A 500 9.02 -6.82 18.16
C TRP A 500 10.45 -7.13 17.73
N GLU A 501 11.14 -7.91 18.55
CA GLU A 501 12.32 -8.70 18.20
C GLU A 501 11.93 -9.71 17.10
N SER A 502 11.88 -9.26 15.84
CA SER A 502 11.91 -10.20 14.72
C SER A 502 13.37 -10.36 14.29
N PRO A 503 14.01 -11.50 14.57
CA PRO A 503 15.41 -11.75 14.22
C PRO A 503 15.69 -11.78 12.70
N ASP A 504 14.67 -11.64 11.85
CA ASP A 504 14.76 -11.77 10.39
C ASP A 504 14.78 -10.45 9.61
N VAL A 505 14.69 -9.29 10.28
CA VAL A 505 14.86 -8.00 9.58
C VAL A 505 16.35 -7.75 9.38
N VAL A 506 16.81 -8.03 8.17
CA VAL A 506 18.18 -7.89 7.68
C VAL A 506 18.69 -6.45 7.83
N THR A 507 19.24 -6.09 8.99
CA THR A 507 19.69 -4.72 9.32
C THR A 507 21.17 -4.44 9.03
N ALA A 508 21.89 -5.36 8.40
CA ALA A 508 23.21 -5.07 7.85
C ALA A 508 23.33 -5.67 6.45
N THR A 509 23.46 -4.81 5.43
CA THR A 509 23.87 -5.26 4.09
C THR A 509 25.38 -5.35 4.00
N ILE A 510 26.12 -4.57 4.80
CA ILE A 510 27.59 -4.50 4.80
C ILE A 510 28.15 -4.80 6.19
N SER A 511 29.05 -5.77 6.27
CA SER A 511 29.81 -6.13 7.48
C SER A 511 31.23 -5.56 7.45
N LEU A 512 31.98 -5.70 8.56
CA LEU A 512 33.41 -5.37 8.63
C LEU A 512 34.24 -6.10 7.55
N GLU A 513 33.88 -7.33 7.23
CA GLU A 513 34.57 -8.12 6.20
C GLU A 513 34.42 -7.50 4.81
N HIS A 514 33.23 -6.97 4.50
CA HIS A 514 33.00 -6.24 3.25
C HIS A 514 33.86 -4.98 3.16
N LEU A 515 33.99 -4.23 4.25
CA LEU A 515 34.88 -3.06 4.29
C LEU A 515 36.36 -3.44 4.15
N ARG A 516 36.79 -4.53 4.78
CA ARG A 516 38.16 -5.06 4.61
C ARG A 516 38.41 -5.46 3.17
N ALA A 517 37.44 -6.10 2.52
CA ALA A 517 37.53 -6.44 1.11
C ALA A 517 37.65 -5.20 0.22
N ILE A 518 36.81 -4.18 0.45
CA ILE A 518 36.90 -2.90 -0.27
C ILE A 518 38.27 -2.26 -0.04
N ALA A 519 38.72 -2.16 1.21
CA ALA A 519 40.01 -1.58 1.59
C ALA A 519 41.22 -2.35 1.03
N ALA A 520 41.10 -3.65 0.80
CA ALA A 520 42.18 -4.49 0.28
C ALA A 520 42.23 -4.53 -1.26
N CYS A 521 41.13 -4.23 -1.95
CA CYS A 521 41.10 -4.24 -3.42
C CYS A 521 41.90 -3.07 -4.02
N GLU A 522 42.85 -3.37 -4.91
CA GLU A 522 43.65 -2.36 -5.61
C GLU A 522 42.77 -1.37 -6.41
N GLY A 523 41.71 -1.88 -7.05
CA GLY A 523 40.79 -1.04 -7.82
C GLY A 523 40.05 0.01 -7.01
N SER A 524 40.01 -0.11 -5.67
CA SER A 524 39.47 0.90 -4.76
C SER A 524 40.26 2.21 -4.78
N ALA A 525 41.52 2.21 -5.28
CA ALA A 525 42.34 3.42 -5.40
C ALA A 525 41.70 4.49 -6.31
N ARG A 526 40.76 4.07 -7.16
CA ARG A 526 39.99 4.93 -8.08
C ARG A 526 38.71 5.48 -7.46
N LEU A 527 38.21 4.89 -6.38
CA LEU A 527 37.00 5.35 -5.73
C LEU A 527 37.19 6.79 -5.24
N ARG A 528 36.26 7.65 -5.63
CA ARG A 528 36.13 9.04 -5.17
C ARG A 528 35.00 9.17 -4.15
N HIS A 529 33.98 8.32 -4.26
CA HIS A 529 32.81 8.34 -3.39
C HIS A 529 32.49 6.93 -2.88
N LEU A 530 32.32 6.79 -1.56
CA LEU A 530 31.90 5.56 -0.90
C LEU A 530 30.72 5.85 0.02
N GLY A 531 29.57 5.23 -0.22
CA GLY A 531 28.39 5.27 0.65
C GLY A 531 28.29 4.00 1.48
N VAL A 532 28.22 4.14 2.80
CA VAL A 532 28.01 3.03 3.75
C VAL A 532 27.03 3.43 4.85
N ALA A 533 26.22 4.47 4.62
CA ALA A 533 25.23 4.94 5.58
C ALA A 533 24.25 3.83 5.93
N TYR A 534 23.72 3.86 7.16
CA TYR A 534 22.71 2.90 7.63
C TYR A 534 23.18 1.43 7.68
N ASN A 535 24.47 1.21 7.89
CA ASN A 535 25.03 -0.11 8.21
C ASN A 535 25.54 -0.10 9.65
N ALA A 536 25.24 -1.15 10.42
CA ALA A 536 25.83 -1.38 11.72
C ALA A 536 27.27 -1.90 11.54
N LEU A 537 28.23 -0.99 11.65
CA LEU A 537 29.65 -1.22 11.50
C LEU A 537 30.33 -1.18 12.87
N PRO A 538 31.22 -2.11 13.20
CA PRO A 538 31.96 -2.03 14.45
C PRO A 538 33.03 -0.92 14.39
N ALA A 539 33.56 -0.46 15.52
CA ALA A 539 34.55 0.63 15.56
C ALA A 539 35.78 0.38 14.66
N GLU A 540 36.22 -0.87 14.52
CA GLU A 540 37.35 -1.30 13.69
C GLU A 540 37.13 -0.97 12.20
N ALA A 541 35.88 -0.76 11.77
CA ALA A 541 35.58 -0.30 10.42
C ALA A 541 36.23 1.06 10.11
N VAL A 542 36.38 1.92 11.12
CA VAL A 542 37.01 3.23 10.97
C VAL A 542 38.50 3.07 10.68
N ASP A 543 39.19 2.18 11.39
CA ASP A 543 40.61 1.90 11.15
C ASP A 543 40.82 1.28 9.77
N VAL A 544 39.96 0.35 9.35
CA VAL A 544 40.00 -0.23 7.99
C VAL A 544 39.89 0.85 6.90
N LEU A 545 39.00 1.83 7.08
CA LEU A 545 38.85 2.94 6.12
C LEU A 545 40.01 3.94 6.19
N LEU A 546 40.56 4.20 7.38
CA LEU A 546 41.62 5.18 7.61
C LEU A 546 43.03 4.67 7.29
N ASP A 547 43.26 3.36 7.38
CA ASP A 547 44.61 2.80 7.20
C ASP A 547 44.79 2.18 5.82
N SER A 548 43.70 2.02 5.04
CA SER A 548 43.77 1.45 3.70
C SER A 548 44.59 2.33 2.74
N PRO A 549 45.71 1.82 2.18
CA PRO A 549 46.46 2.51 1.13
C PRO A 549 45.67 2.57 -0.17
N ASN A 550 44.74 1.64 -0.40
CA ASN A 550 43.90 1.60 -1.60
C ASN A 550 42.71 2.56 -1.52
N LEU A 551 42.47 3.25 -0.41
CA LEU A 551 41.43 4.29 -0.32
C LEU A 551 42.01 5.70 -0.29
N ARG A 552 43.28 5.88 -0.69
CA ARG A 552 43.92 7.22 -0.81
C ARG A 552 43.21 8.14 -1.80
N GLY A 553 42.55 7.57 -2.81
CA GLY A 553 41.79 8.32 -3.81
C GLY A 553 40.40 8.80 -3.34
N LEU A 554 39.92 8.29 -2.20
CA LEU A 554 38.58 8.53 -1.70
C LEU A 554 38.44 9.98 -1.21
N ARG A 555 37.56 10.74 -1.86
CA ARG A 555 37.31 12.16 -1.56
C ARG A 555 36.08 12.35 -0.70
N SER A 556 35.11 11.44 -0.81
CA SER A 556 33.86 11.53 -0.07
C SER A 556 33.48 10.18 0.50
N LEU A 557 33.13 10.21 1.80
CA LEU A 557 32.60 9.09 2.53
C LEU A 557 31.25 9.50 3.10
N ARG A 558 30.19 8.77 2.76
CA ARG A 558 28.87 8.95 3.37
C ARG A 558 28.69 7.88 4.45
N ALA A 559 28.68 8.32 5.70
CA ALA A 559 28.41 7.49 6.88
C ALA A 559 27.61 8.32 7.90
N VAL A 560 26.75 7.67 8.69
CA VAL A 560 26.05 8.34 9.81
C VAL A 560 26.71 7.96 11.14
N PRO A 561 26.78 8.85 12.14
CA PRO A 561 27.43 8.55 13.43
C PRO A 561 26.92 7.27 14.08
N GLY A 562 25.61 7.02 14.01
CA GLY A 562 24.97 5.81 14.54
C GLY A 562 25.34 4.50 13.81
N ASN A 563 26.09 4.56 12.71
CA ASN A 563 26.62 3.36 12.07
C ASN A 563 27.67 2.66 12.92
N PHE A 564 28.46 3.41 13.70
CA PHE A 564 29.61 2.84 14.39
C PHE A 564 29.22 2.37 15.79
N ASP A 565 29.14 1.05 15.95
CA ASP A 565 29.04 0.41 17.26
C ASP A 565 30.42 0.41 17.91
N ALA A 566 30.71 1.50 18.62
CA ALA A 566 31.98 1.71 19.29
C ALA A 566 31.92 1.40 20.79
N GLY A 567 30.84 0.75 21.27
CA GLY A 567 30.59 0.44 22.68
C GLY A 567 30.26 1.65 23.56
N SER A 568 30.90 2.81 23.33
CA SER A 568 30.60 4.07 24.02
C SER A 568 30.44 5.24 23.04
N THR A 569 29.66 6.26 23.46
CA THR A 569 29.47 7.51 22.69
C THR A 569 30.80 8.20 22.39
N GLU A 570 31.73 8.22 23.35
CA GLU A 570 33.04 8.86 23.20
C GLU A 570 33.90 8.20 22.11
N ARG A 571 33.95 6.86 22.07
CA ARG A 571 34.70 6.14 21.02
C ARG A 571 34.07 6.37 19.63
N ARG A 572 32.75 6.45 19.56
CA ARG A 572 32.01 6.76 18.34
C ARG A 572 32.34 8.16 17.84
N ASP A 573 32.30 9.15 18.72
CA ASP A 573 32.60 10.55 18.38
C ASP A 573 34.06 10.73 17.96
N ALA A 574 35.00 10.06 18.64
CA ALA A 574 36.41 10.05 18.27
C ALA A 574 36.64 9.42 16.87
N ALA A 575 35.94 8.33 16.58
CA ALA A 575 35.98 7.67 15.28
C ALA A 575 35.42 8.57 14.16
N VAL A 576 34.27 9.20 14.40
CA VAL A 576 33.66 10.18 13.48
C VAL A 576 34.59 11.37 13.25
N ALA A 577 35.23 11.90 14.30
CA ALA A 577 36.17 13.00 14.21
C ALA A 577 37.42 12.64 13.37
N ARG A 578 37.94 11.41 13.48
CA ARG A 578 39.06 10.95 12.63
C ARG A 578 38.67 10.88 11.15
N LEU A 579 37.48 10.35 10.84
CA LEU A 579 36.95 10.31 9.48
C LEU A 579 36.73 11.73 8.93
N ALA A 580 36.13 12.62 9.72
CA ALA A 580 35.92 14.02 9.36
C ALA A 580 37.24 14.75 9.06
N ARG A 581 38.30 14.53 9.88
CA ARG A 581 39.63 15.08 9.62
C ARG A 581 40.24 14.59 8.30
N ARG A 582 40.05 13.31 7.96
CA ARG A 582 40.58 12.74 6.70
C ARG A 582 39.83 13.24 5.48
N PHE A 583 38.49 13.25 5.52
CA PHE A 583 37.66 13.51 4.33
C PHE A 583 37.16 14.95 4.20
N GLY A 584 37.34 15.79 5.23
CA GLY A 584 36.93 17.20 5.23
C GLY A 584 35.46 17.38 4.85
N ASP A 585 35.18 18.32 3.96
CA ASP A 585 33.84 18.59 3.42
C ASP A 585 33.24 17.42 2.64
N GLY A 586 34.08 16.49 2.18
CA GLY A 586 33.65 15.26 1.52
C GLY A 586 33.02 14.24 2.47
N PHE A 587 33.16 14.42 3.78
CA PHE A 587 32.49 13.59 4.77
C PHE A 587 31.01 13.98 4.87
N GLY A 588 30.19 13.33 4.06
CA GLY A 588 28.76 13.58 3.96
C GLY A 588 28.03 13.00 5.16
N HIS A 589 27.86 13.81 6.20
CA HIS A 589 26.88 13.55 7.25
C HIS A 589 25.52 14.13 6.86
N TYR A 590 24.44 13.39 7.15
CA TYR A 590 23.14 14.02 7.30
C TYR A 590 23.31 15.12 8.35
N LYS A 591 23.14 16.39 7.94
CA LYS A 591 23.26 17.59 8.77
C LYS A 591 22.43 17.43 10.05
N SER A 592 23.03 16.88 11.09
CA SER A 592 22.52 16.89 12.44
C SER A 592 23.45 17.79 13.24
N GLU A 593 22.87 18.67 14.05
CA GLU A 593 23.58 19.65 14.89
C GLU A 593 24.64 19.00 15.81
N TYR A 594 24.53 17.69 16.03
CA TYR A 594 25.42 16.84 16.81
C TYR A 594 26.91 16.92 16.39
N VAL A 595 27.24 16.78 15.09
CA VAL A 595 28.65 16.73 14.64
C VAL A 595 29.32 18.11 14.72
N GLN A 596 28.57 19.19 14.45
CA GLN A 596 29.09 20.53 14.72
C GLN A 596 29.29 20.78 16.22
N GLY A 597 28.56 20.07 17.09
CA GLY A 597 28.83 20.01 18.53
C GLY A 597 30.15 19.30 18.84
N CYS A 598 30.37 18.10 18.30
CA CYS A 598 31.60 17.31 18.53
C CYS A 598 32.86 18.01 17.99
N LEU A 599 32.80 18.63 16.81
CA LEU A 599 33.93 19.39 16.25
C LEU A 599 34.24 20.65 17.08
N ARG A 600 33.22 21.32 17.63
CA ARG A 600 33.41 22.46 18.56
C ARG A 600 33.98 22.02 19.91
N ALA A 601 33.56 20.88 20.43
CA ALA A 601 34.03 20.35 21.71
C ALA A 601 35.51 19.89 21.67
N HIS A 602 36.03 19.54 20.50
CA HIS A 602 37.41 19.03 20.34
C HIS A 602 38.35 19.98 19.58
N GLY A 603 37.85 21.08 19.01
CA GLY A 603 38.64 22.09 18.30
C GLY A 603 39.17 23.26 19.16
N GLY A 604 38.93 23.24 20.47
CA GLY A 604 39.29 24.31 21.40
C GLY A 604 40.76 24.33 21.86
N ALA A 605 41.72 24.03 20.99
CA ALA A 605 43.15 24.22 21.28
C ALA A 605 44.00 24.30 19.99
N SER A 606 44.03 25.48 19.35
CA SER A 606 45.25 26.13 18.81
C SER A 606 44.91 27.15 17.71
N SER A 607 44.99 28.44 18.05
CA SER A 607 45.57 29.49 17.20
C SER A 607 45.94 30.69 18.09
N SER A 608 47.11 30.59 18.70
CA SER A 608 48.04 31.71 18.89
C SER A 608 49.26 31.41 18.05
#